data_AF-A0A6G3TAS9-F1
#
_entry.id   AF-A0A6G3TAS9-F1
#
_cell.length_a   1.000
_cell.length_b   1.000
_cell.length_c   1.000
_cell.angle_alpha   90.00
_cell.angle_beta   90.00
_cell.angle_gamma   90.00
#
_symmetry.space_group_name_H-M   'P 1'
#
loop_
_entity.id
_entity.type
_entity.pdbx_description
1 polymer ?
#
loop_
_entity_poly.entity_id
_entity_poly.type
_entity_poly.pdbx_seq_one_letter_code
_entity_poly.pdbx_strand_id
1 'polypeptide(L)' 'AGGGVRTGDIAGLLAAGARSVHLSAKSRATPRRAAGWVPLGAGGTSAEDDTHFVTDGTVVAAARRALDAAVATE' A
#
# COMPACT_ATOMS: atom_id res chain seq x y z
N ALA A 1 6.46 5.68 -11.83
CA ALA A 1 6.65 4.25 -11.52
C ALA A 1 5.51 3.72 -10.67
N GLY A 2 5.16 2.45 -10.79
CA GLY A 2 4.05 1.83 -10.04
C GLY A 2 4.14 0.29 -10.07
N GLY A 3 3.21 -0.39 -9.39
CA GLY A 3 3.16 -1.86 -9.36
C GLY A 3 3.95 -2.47 -8.19
N GLY A 4 3.55 -2.17 -6.95
CA GLY A 4 4.17 -2.75 -5.76
C GLY A 4 5.24 -1.88 -5.09
N VAL A 5 5.43 -0.65 -5.57
CA VAL A 5 6.36 0.35 -5.00
C VAL A 5 6.23 0.42 -3.48
N ARG A 6 7.38 0.32 -2.82
CA ARG A 6 7.58 0.52 -1.38
C ARG A 6 8.25 1.87 -1.14
N THR A 7 8.20 2.33 0.11
CA THR A 7 8.81 3.60 0.53
C THR A 7 10.31 3.64 0.27
N GLY A 8 11.02 2.52 0.46
CA GLY A 8 12.45 2.40 0.20
C GLY A 8 12.85 2.51 -1.27
N ASP A 9 11.92 2.27 -2.21
CA ASP A 9 12.21 2.30 -3.63
C ASP A 9 12.22 3.74 -4.20
N ILE A 10 11.65 4.70 -3.47
CA ILE A 10 11.33 6.04 -3.98
C ILE A 10 12.58 6.75 -4.49
N ALA A 11 13.66 6.80 -3.70
CA ALA A 11 14.89 7.48 -4.09
C ALA A 11 15.50 6.88 -5.38
N GLY A 12 15.56 5.55 -5.48
CA GLY A 12 16.07 4.87 -6.67
C GLY A 12 15.20 5.11 -7.91
N LEU A 13 13.88 5.15 -7.74
CA LEU A 13 12.96 5.44 -8.83
C LEU A 13 13.09 6.88 -9.34
N LEU A 14 13.28 7.85 -8.45
CA LEU A 14 13.52 9.25 -8.81
C LEU A 14 14.86 9.42 -9.53
N ALA A 15 15.93 8.80 -9.02
CA ALA A 15 17.25 8.78 -9.66
C ALA A 15 17.21 8.14 -11.06
N ALA A 16 16.32 7.17 -11.28
CA ALA A 16 16.04 6.57 -12.58
C ALA A 16 15.17 7.46 -13.51
N GLY A 17 14.85 8.69 -13.10
CA GLY A 17 14.09 9.67 -13.88
C GLY A 17 12.57 9.60 -13.71
N ALA A 18 12.04 8.81 -12.77
CA ALA A 18 10.62 8.82 -12.49
C ALA A 18 10.21 10.17 -11.89
N ARG A 19 9.21 10.85 -12.49
CA ARG A 19 8.69 12.12 -11.96
C ARG A 19 7.57 11.94 -10.94
N SER A 20 7.03 10.74 -10.84
CA SER A 20 5.96 10.39 -9.89
C SER A 20 5.99 8.90 -9.56
N VAL A 21 5.51 8.57 -8.37
CA VAL A 21 5.35 7.19 -7.88
C VAL A 21 3.89 6.93 -7.53
N HIS A 22 3.42 5.74 -7.88
CA HIS A 22 2.11 5.23 -7.50
C HIS A 22 2.30 4.03 -6.56
N LEU A 23 1.82 4.15 -5.33
CA LEU A 23 1.83 3.09 -4.33
C LEU A 23 0.42 2.86 -3.78
N SER A 24 0.09 1.61 -3.47
CA SER A 24 -1.23 1.27 -2.94
C SER A 24 -1.38 1.60 -1.45
N ALA A 25 -0.27 1.61 -0.70
CA ALA A 25 -0.22 1.85 0.75
C ALA A 25 -1.28 1.06 1.53
N LYS A 26 -1.61 -0.16 1.08
CA LYS A 26 -2.69 -0.97 1.67
C LYS A 26 -2.20 -1.70 2.91
N SER A 27 -2.96 -1.59 4.00
CA SER A 27 -2.87 -2.47 5.16
C SER A 27 -4.13 -3.33 5.26
N ARG A 28 -3.96 -4.57 5.72
CA ARG A 28 -5.10 -5.46 5.98
C ARG A 28 -5.87 -4.91 7.18
N ALA A 29 -7.16 -4.66 7.00
CA ALA A 29 -8.00 -4.22 8.11
C ALA A 29 -8.26 -5.36 9.08
N THR A 30 -8.54 -5.05 10.35
CA THR A 30 -9.03 -6.05 11.30
C THR A 30 -10.39 -6.58 10.82
N PRO A 31 -10.56 -7.90 10.64
CA PRO A 31 -11.83 -8.48 10.22
C PRO A 31 -12.94 -8.16 11.23
N ARG A 32 -14.14 -7.82 10.75
CA ARG A 32 -15.34 -7.66 11.57
C ARG A 32 -16.31 -8.78 11.22
N ARG A 33 -16.29 -9.86 12.00
CA ARG A 33 -17.20 -11.00 11.80
C ARG A 33 -18.35 -10.89 12.78
N ALA A 34 -19.58 -10.84 12.28
CA ALA A 34 -20.79 -10.75 13.09
C ALA A 34 -21.77 -11.93 12.90
N ALA A 35 -21.47 -12.84 11.96
CA ALA A 35 -22.32 -13.98 11.61
C ALA A 35 -21.52 -15.11 10.93
N GLY A 36 -22.21 -16.16 10.50
CA GLY A 36 -21.65 -17.20 9.63
C GLY A 36 -21.18 -16.63 8.28
N TRP A 37 -20.07 -17.15 7.79
CA TRP A 37 -19.44 -16.71 6.54
C TRP A 37 -20.06 -17.40 5.32
N VAL A 38 -20.25 -16.66 4.22
CA VAL A 38 -20.70 -17.17 2.92
C VAL A 38 -19.74 -16.67 1.85
N PRO A 39 -19.13 -17.56 1.04
CA PRO A 39 -18.22 -17.13 -0.02
C PRO A 39 -18.97 -16.40 -1.13
N LEU A 40 -18.58 -15.16 -1.42
CA LEU A 40 -19.17 -14.32 -2.47
C LEU A 40 -18.40 -14.35 -3.80
N GLY A 41 -17.29 -15.10 -3.88
CA GLY A 41 -16.48 -15.22 -5.09
C GLY A 41 -15.15 -15.95 -4.85
N ALA A 42 -14.37 -16.12 -5.92
CA ALA A 42 -13.17 -16.96 -5.93
C ALA A 42 -11.97 -16.43 -5.10
N GLY A 43 -12.06 -15.20 -4.58
CA GLY A 43 -10.94 -14.55 -3.87
C GLY A 43 -10.83 -14.89 -2.38
N GLY A 44 -11.87 -15.45 -1.76
CA GLY A 44 -11.88 -15.83 -0.35
C GLY A 44 -12.07 -17.33 -0.20
N THR A 45 -11.03 -18.03 0.28
CA THR A 45 -11.07 -19.49 0.48
C THR A 45 -11.58 -19.89 1.86
N SER A 46 -11.69 -18.94 2.78
CA SER A 46 -12.11 -19.15 4.16
C SER A 46 -12.66 -17.87 4.79
N ALA A 47 -13.32 -17.99 5.94
CA ALA A 47 -13.71 -16.84 6.76
C ALA A 47 -12.47 -16.07 7.26
N GLU A 48 -11.32 -16.75 7.37
CA GLU A 48 -10.01 -16.20 7.73
C GLU A 48 -9.48 -15.23 6.68
N ASP A 49 -9.78 -15.50 5.42
CA ASP A 49 -9.38 -14.68 4.28
C ASP A 49 -10.34 -13.51 4.02
N ASP A 50 -11.53 -13.52 4.64
CA ASP A 50 -12.52 -12.46 4.50
C ASP A 50 -12.07 -11.17 5.20
N THR A 51 -11.43 -10.31 4.42
CA THR A 51 -10.91 -9.02 4.85
C THR A 51 -11.11 -7.99 3.76
N HIS A 52 -11.05 -6.73 4.16
CA HIS A 52 -10.79 -5.62 3.26
C HIS A 52 -9.42 -5.01 3.55
N PHE A 53 -8.98 -4.13 2.66
CA PHE A 53 -7.76 -3.36 2.83
C PHE A 53 -8.10 -1.88 2.94
N VAL A 54 -7.40 -1.19 3.81
CA VAL A 54 -7.50 0.27 3.97
C VAL A 54 -6.17 0.91 3.60
N THR A 55 -6.21 2.16 3.16
CA THR A 55 -4.98 2.92 2.97
C THR A 55 -4.39 3.27 4.33
N ASP A 56 -3.16 2.89 4.56
CA ASP A 56 -2.40 3.19 5.77
C ASP A 56 -1.78 4.59 5.66
N GLY A 57 -2.33 5.53 6.43
CA GLY A 57 -1.86 6.91 6.48
C GLY A 57 -0.40 7.03 6.94
N THR A 58 0.11 6.08 7.73
CA THR A 58 1.51 6.10 8.18
C THR A 58 2.47 5.78 7.04
N VAL A 59 2.10 4.83 6.17
CA VAL A 59 2.85 4.50 4.95
C VAL A 59 2.81 5.67 3.96
N VAL A 60 1.66 6.34 3.82
CA VAL A 60 1.54 7.55 3.00
C VAL A 60 2.44 8.67 3.52
N ALA A 61 2.42 8.94 4.82
CA ALA A 61 3.27 9.97 5.43
C ALA A 61 4.77 9.63 5.28
N ALA A 62 5.14 8.36 5.42
CA ALA A 62 6.52 7.91 5.19
C ALA A 62 6.94 8.06 3.73
N ALA A 63 6.07 7.73 2.77
CA ALA A 63 6.32 7.93 1.34
C ALA A 63 6.50 9.42 1.01
N ARG A 64 5.69 10.30 1.60
CA ARG A 64 5.85 11.75 1.45
C ARG A 64 7.21 12.22 1.96
N ARG A 65 7.62 11.81 3.16
CA ARG A 65 8.94 12.17 3.72
C ARG A 65 10.09 11.66 2.85
N ALA A 66 9.99 10.47 2.28
CA ALA A 66 11.01 9.94 1.37
C ALA A 66 11.11 10.76 0.07
N LEU A 67 9.97 11.22 -0.47
CA LEU A 67 9.94 12.14 -1.61
C LEU A 67 10.57 13.49 -1.26
N ASP A 68 10.21 14.08 -0.11
CA ASP A 68 10.79 15.33 0.37
C ASP A 68 12.31 15.25 0.54
N ALA A 69 12.80 14.17 1.18
CA ALA A 69 14.21 13.95 1.42
C ALA A 69 15.01 13.81 0.12
N ALA A 70 14.46 13.11 -0.89
CA ALA A 70 15.12 12.93 -2.16
C ALA A 70 15.25 14.24 -2.96
N VAL A 71 14.24 15.11 -2.89
CA VAL A 71 14.26 16.44 -3.56
C VAL A 71 15.20 17.41 -2.82
N ALA A 72 15.35 17.29 -1.50
CA ALA A 72 16.26 18.15 -0.73
C ALA A 72 17.76 17.86 -0.98
N THR A 73 18.08 16.72 -1.62
CA THR A 73 19.45 16.32 -1.99
C THR A 73 19.85 16.72 -3.42
N GLU A 74 18.94 17.27 -4.22
CA GLU A 74 19.25 17.89 -5.53
C GLU A 74 19.63 19.37 -5.37
#